data_AF-A0A6N3UUW6-F1
#
_entry.id   AF-A0A6N3UUW6-F1
#
_cell.length_a   1.000
_cell.length_b   1.000
_cell.length_c   1.000
_cell.angle_alpha   90.00
_cell.angle_beta   90.00
_cell.angle_gamma   90.00
#
_symmetry.space_group_name_H-M   'P 1'
#
loop_
_entity.id
_entity.type
_entity.pdbx_description
1 polymer ?
#
loop_
_entity_poly.entity_id
_entity_poly.type
_entity_poly.pdbx_seq_one_letter_code
_entity_poly.pdbx_strand_id
1 'polypeptide(L)'
;MIVWVFPSLAVCGILFAYGLKTHLSGRHLNNRRLFFCLFFNGLFVVPYIDIIQNSEFLFLGHRPDILSAHPFIGWLALVCIVIHSLCLPVKHTVKGWCCRK
;
A
#
# COMPACT_ATOMS: atom_id res chain seq x y z
N MET A 1 6.15 -12.41 -19.93
CA MET A 1 7.10 -12.15 -18.82
C MET A 1 6.80 -10.83 -18.10
N ILE A 2 6.54 -9.74 -18.84
CA ILE A 2 6.29 -8.41 -18.25
C ILE A 2 5.02 -8.33 -17.37
N VAL A 3 4.01 -9.16 -17.66
CA VAL A 3 2.74 -9.23 -16.90
C VAL A 3 2.95 -9.61 -15.42
N TRP A 4 4.02 -10.36 -15.10
CA TRP A 4 4.33 -10.77 -13.72
C TRP A 4 5.13 -9.74 -12.93
N VAL A 5 5.66 -8.71 -13.60
CA VAL A 5 6.43 -7.63 -12.95
C VAL A 5 5.52 -6.79 -12.06
N PHE A 6 4.30 -6.51 -12.51
CA PHE A 6 3.34 -5.74 -11.73
C PHE A 6 2.89 -6.47 -10.46
N PRO A 7 2.39 -7.72 -10.52
CA PRO A 7 2.02 -8.49 -9.33
C PRO A 7 3.19 -8.68 -8.36
N SER A 8 4.41 -8.94 -8.84
CA SER A 8 5.56 -9.13 -7.96
C SER A 8 5.92 -7.84 -7.21
N LEU A 9 5.96 -6.69 -7.91
CA LEU A 9 6.14 -5.39 -7.25
C LEU A 9 5.02 -5.07 -6.27
N ALA A 10 3.78 -5.37 -6.63
CA ALA A 10 2.63 -5.13 -5.78
C ALA A 10 2.71 -5.95 -4.48
N VAL A 11 3.07 -7.24 -4.56
CA VAL A 11 3.29 -8.10 -3.39
C VAL A 11 4.42 -7.55 -2.52
N CYS A 12 5.54 -7.16 -3.12
CA CYS A 12 6.64 -6.52 -2.38
C CYS A 12 6.20 -5.22 -1.68
N GLY A 13 5.42 -4.37 -2.34
CA GLY A 13 4.86 -3.14 -1.78
C GLY A 13 3.95 -3.41 -0.58
N ILE A 14 3.08 -4.42 -0.69
CA ILE A 14 2.19 -4.85 0.41
C ILE A 14 3.01 -5.39 1.59
N LEU A 15 4.00 -6.24 1.35
CA LEU A 15 4.88 -6.77 2.39
C LEU A 15 5.61 -5.64 3.13
N PHE A 16 6.10 -4.65 2.38
CA PHE A 16 6.78 -3.50 2.95
C PHE A 16 5.83 -2.62 3.79
N ALA A 17 4.61 -2.37 3.29
CA ALA A 17 3.57 -1.65 4.03
C ALA A 17 3.15 -2.37 5.31
N TYR A 18 3.06 -3.70 5.27
CA TYR A 18 2.75 -4.51 6.44
C TYR A 18 3.91 -4.52 7.45
N GLY A 19 5.16 -4.58 6.97
CA GLY A 19 6.35 -4.42 7.80
C GLY A 19 6.40 -3.05 8.50
N LEU A 20 6.12 -1.97 7.76
CA LEU A 20 5.99 -0.62 8.31
C LEU A 20 4.87 -0.53 9.35
N LYS A 21 3.69 -1.07 9.04
CA LYS A 21 2.56 -1.12 9.97
C LYS A 21 2.97 -1.78 11.28
N THR A 22 3.55 -2.99 11.23
CA THR A 22 3.93 -3.75 12.42
C THR A 22 5.05 -3.08 13.22
N HIS A 23 6.02 -2.48 12.55
CA HIS A 23 7.13 -1.78 13.22
C HIS A 23 6.71 -0.43 13.84
N LEU A 24 5.75 0.26 13.23
CA LEU A 24 5.28 1.56 13.70
C LEU A 24 4.10 1.47 14.67
N SER A 25 3.30 0.40 14.62
CA SER A 25 2.24 0.14 15.59
C SER A 25 2.80 -0.05 17.00
N GLY A 26 2.22 0.64 17.98
CA GLY A 26 2.63 0.51 19.37
C GLY A 26 1.97 1.52 20.29
N ARG A 27 2.24 1.39 21.61
CA ARG A 27 1.75 2.33 22.63
C ARG A 27 2.25 3.77 22.40
N HIS A 28 3.45 3.90 21.84
CA HIS A 28 4.11 5.18 21.52
C HIS A 28 3.91 5.63 20.08
N LEU A 29 2.80 5.24 19.43
CA LEU A 29 2.46 5.79 18.11
C LEU A 29 2.37 7.32 18.22
N ASN A 30 3.27 8.00 17.52
CA ASN A 30 3.33 9.46 17.44
C ASN A 30 2.90 9.92 16.05
N ASN A 31 2.38 11.14 15.94
CA ASN A 31 1.89 11.72 14.69
C ASN A 31 2.95 11.68 13.57
N ARG A 32 4.24 11.85 13.91
CA ARG A 32 5.35 11.71 12.93
C ARG A 32 5.44 10.32 12.31
N ARG A 33 5.26 9.26 13.11
CA ARG A 33 5.32 7.86 12.63
C ARG A 33 4.11 7.53 11.76
N LEU A 34 2.94 8.03 12.16
CA LEU A 34 1.72 7.90 11.37
C LEU A 34 1.85 8.65 10.02
N PHE A 35 2.38 9.87 10.04
CA PHE A 35 2.63 10.65 8.82
C PHE A 35 3.66 9.96 7.90
N PHE A 36 4.73 9.41 8.46
CA PHE A 36 5.72 8.65 7.69
C PHE A 36 5.09 7.42 7.01
N CYS A 37 4.26 6.66 7.73
CA CYS A 37 3.57 5.52 7.15
C CYS A 37 2.58 5.91 6.04
N LEU A 38 1.83 7.00 6.25
CA LEU A 38 0.94 7.57 5.23
C LEU A 38 1.70 8.03 3.99
N PHE A 39 2.83 8.70 4.18
CA PHE A 39 3.67 9.17 3.09
C PHE A 39 4.19 7.98 2.26
N PHE A 40 4.72 6.94 2.92
CA PHE A 40 5.17 5.74 2.24
C PHE A 40 4.02 5.02 1.51
N ASN A 41 2.89 4.79 2.17
CA ASN A 41 1.73 4.16 1.52
C ASN A 41 1.24 5.01 0.34
N GLY A 42 1.22 6.34 0.46
CA GLY A 42 0.84 7.26 -0.60
C GLY A 42 1.75 7.16 -1.82
N LEU A 43 3.07 7.06 -1.62
CA LEU A 43 4.04 6.86 -2.72
C LEU A 43 3.77 5.57 -3.51
N PHE A 44 3.28 4.51 -2.87
CA PHE A 44 2.88 3.28 -3.57
C PHE A 44 1.51 3.38 -4.24
N VAL A 45 0.60 4.19 -3.69
CA VAL A 45 -0.75 4.39 -4.24
C VAL A 45 -0.75 5.22 -5.53
N VAL A 46 0.09 6.24 -5.64
CA VAL A 46 0.17 7.12 -6.83
C VAL A 46 0.39 6.30 -8.13
N PRO A 47 1.38 5.40 -8.22
CA PRO A 47 1.57 4.55 -9.40
C PRO A 47 0.37 3.66 -9.72
N TYR A 48 -0.38 3.19 -8.72
CA TYR A 48 -1.58 2.39 -8.96
C TYR A 48 -2.71 3.22 -9.58
N ILE A 49 -2.85 4.48 -9.17
CA ILE A 49 -3.82 5.42 -9.75
C ILE A 49 -3.44 5.72 -11.21
N ASP A 50 -2.16 5.95 -11.49
CA ASP A 50 -1.68 6.20 -12.86
C ASP A 50 -1.90 5.01 -13.79
N ILE A 51 -1.78 3.78 -13.29
CA ILE A 51 -2.10 2.58 -14.07
C ILE A 51 -3.60 2.54 -14.41
N ILE A 52 -4.47 2.90 -13.47
CA ILE A 52 -5.93 2.86 -13.67
C ILE A 52 -6.40 3.97 -14.61
N GLN A 53 -5.89 5.20 -14.43
CA GLN A 53 -6.36 6.38 -15.16
C GLN A 53 -5.65 6.57 -16.49
N ASN A 54 -4.33 6.41 -16.51
CA ASN A 54 -3.48 6.77 -17.64
C ASN A 54 -2.92 5.54 -18.37
N SER A 55 -3.21 4.32 -17.89
CA SER A 55 -2.58 3.07 -18.37
C SER A 55 -1.06 3.16 -18.39
N GLU A 56 -0.51 3.94 -17.46
CA GLU A 56 0.91 4.23 -17.37
C GLU A 56 1.51 3.44 -16.21
N PHE A 57 2.46 2.58 -16.54
CA PHE A 57 3.18 1.78 -15.56
C PHE A 57 4.49 2.47 -15.24
N LEU A 58 4.76 2.71 -13.95
CA LEU A 58 5.94 3.46 -13.50
C LEU A 58 7.28 2.95 -14.05
N PHE A 59 7.41 1.65 -14.35
CA PHE A 59 8.63 1.04 -14.91
C PHE A 59 8.55 0.65 -16.39
N LEU A 60 7.34 0.60 -16.98
CA LEU A 60 7.15 0.17 -18.37
C LEU A 60 6.69 1.31 -19.29
N GLY A 61 6.36 2.48 -18.72
CA GLY A 61 5.76 3.61 -19.41
C GLY A 61 4.30 3.36 -19.81
N HIS A 62 3.83 4.14 -20.78
CA HIS A 62 2.47 4.05 -21.30
C HIS A 62 2.28 2.75 -22.11
N ARG A 63 1.42 1.85 -21.61
CA ARG A 63 1.15 0.53 -22.19
C ARG A 63 -0.33 0.15 -22.05
N PRO A 64 -1.22 0.82 -22.80
CA PRO A 64 -2.66 0.53 -22.77
C PRO A 64 -2.98 -0.88 -23.28
N ASP A 65 -2.14 -1.45 -24.15
CA ASP A 65 -2.32 -2.80 -24.70
C ASP A 65 -2.35 -3.88 -23.60
N ILE A 66 -1.56 -3.70 -22.53
CA ILE A 66 -1.48 -4.65 -21.42
C ILE A 66 -2.74 -4.59 -20.56
N LEU A 67 -3.27 -3.40 -20.33
CA LEU A 67 -4.48 -3.21 -19.53
C LEU A 67 -5.73 -3.70 -20.29
N SER A 68 -5.77 -3.46 -21.61
CA SER A 68 -6.84 -3.95 -22.49
C SER A 68 -6.84 -5.49 -22.59
N ALA A 69 -5.65 -6.10 -22.73
CA ALA A 69 -5.52 -7.56 -22.76
C ALA A 69 -5.82 -8.22 -21.40
N HIS A 70 -5.54 -7.53 -20.30
CA HIS A 70 -5.67 -8.06 -18.93
C HIS A 70 -6.33 -7.05 -17.98
N PRO A 71 -7.65 -6.85 -18.07
CA PRO A 71 -8.39 -5.93 -17.19
C PRO A 71 -8.27 -6.30 -15.71
N PHE A 72 -7.93 -7.55 -15.39
CA PHE A 72 -7.63 -8.02 -14.04
C PHE A 72 -6.49 -7.22 -13.36
N ILE A 73 -5.53 -6.68 -14.11
CA ILE A 73 -4.42 -5.87 -13.56
C ILE A 73 -4.95 -4.60 -12.90
N GLY A 74 -5.96 -3.94 -13.50
CA GLY A 74 -6.60 -2.76 -12.91
C GLY A 74 -7.35 -3.07 -11.63
N TRP A 75 -8.06 -4.21 -11.57
CA TRP A 75 -8.69 -4.70 -10.34
C TRP A 75 -7.67 -5.01 -9.25
N LEU A 76 -6.53 -5.60 -9.62
CA LEU A 76 -5.45 -5.89 -8.68
C LEU A 76 -4.83 -4.60 -8.14
N ALA A 77 -4.63 -3.58 -8.98
CA ALA A 77 -4.20 -2.25 -8.55
C ALA A 77 -5.18 -1.63 -7.54
N LEU A 78 -6.50 -1.70 -7.78
CA LEU A 78 -7.51 -1.25 -6.83
C LEU A 78 -7.42 -1.97 -5.49
N VAL A 79 -7.30 -3.29 -5.50
CA VAL A 79 -7.14 -4.10 -4.28
C VAL A 79 -5.88 -3.67 -3.53
N CYS A 80 -4.77 -3.43 -4.23
CA CYS A 80 -3.54 -2.92 -3.62
C CYS A 80 -3.74 -1.55 -2.94
N ILE A 81 -4.44 -0.61 -3.59
CA ILE A 81 -4.76 0.70 -3.00
C ILE A 81 -5.54 0.54 -1.69
N VAL A 82 -6.55 -0.34 -1.69
CA VAL A 82 -7.36 -0.63 -0.49
C VAL A 82 -6.49 -1.24 0.61
N ILE A 83 -5.65 -2.22 0.28
CA ILE A 83 -4.74 -2.85 1.25
C ILE A 83 -3.76 -1.82 1.85
N HIS A 84 -3.15 -0.96 1.03
CA HIS A 84 -2.27 0.10 1.51
C HIS A 84 -3.00 1.11 2.41
N SER A 85 -4.26 1.41 2.09
CA SER A 85 -5.11 2.27 2.93
C SER A 85 -5.47 1.62 4.27
N LEU A 86 -5.61 0.29 4.31
CA LEU A 86 -5.84 -0.48 5.53
C LEU A 86 -4.55 -0.75 6.34
N CYS A 87 -3.38 -0.57 5.71
CA CYS A 87 -2.07 -0.68 6.35
C CYS A 87 -1.66 0.59 7.11
N LEU A 88 -2.62 1.22 7.82
CA LEU A 88 -2.34 2.32 8.73
C LEU A 88 -1.89 1.78 10.10
N PRO A 89 -0.89 2.42 10.74
CA PRO A 89 -0.40 1.99 12.03
C PRO A 89 -1.43 2.37 13.10
N VAL A 90 -1.80 1.41 13.94
CA VAL A 90 -2.82 1.56 14.98
C VAL A 90 -2.15 1.76 16.33
N LYS A 91 -2.63 2.74 17.10
CA LYS A 91 -2.19 2.95 18.47
C LYS A 91 -2.84 1.91 19.36
N HIS A 92 -2.06 0.99 19.90
CA HIS A 92 -2.54 0.05 20.90
C HIS A 92 -2.63 0.75 22.25
N THR A 93 -3.76 1.40 22.53
CA THR A 93 -4.11 1.75 23.92
C THR A 93 -4.62 0.50 24.61
N VAL A 94 -3.70 -0.39 24.99
CA VAL A 94 -4.03 -1.42 25.99
C VAL A 94 -4.21 -0.66 27.31
N LYS A 95 -5.40 -0.10 27.54
CA LYS A 95 -5.92 0.05 28.91
C LYS A 95 -6.32 -1.35 29.30
N GLY A 96 -5.32 -2.17 29.65
CA GLY A 96 -5.59 -3.35 30.42
C GLY A 96 -6.36 -2.88 31.64
N TRP A 97 -7.48 -3.54 31.93
CA TRP A 97 -8.37 -3.24 33.05
C TRP A 97 -7.64 -3.22 34.41
N CYS A 98 -6.39 -3.71 34.45
CA CYS A 98 -5.50 -3.77 35.60
C CYS A 98 -4.71 -2.48 35.92
N CYS A 99 -4.78 -1.42 35.09
CA CYS A 99 -4.04 -0.16 35.33
C CYS A 99 -4.98 1.03 35.61
N ARG A 100 -5.98 0.84 36.47
CA ARG A 100 -6.53 1.95 37.27
C ARG A 100 -5.76 1.98 38.60
N LYS A 101 -4.79 2.88 38.70
CA LYS A 101 -4.31 3.44 39.97
C LYS A 101 -4.25 4.94 39.80
#